data_AF-A0A484CTB9-F1
#
_entry.id   AF-A0A484CTB9-F1
#
_cell.length_a   1.000
_cell.length_b   1.000
_cell.length_c   1.000
_cell.angle_alpha   90.00
_cell.angle_beta   90.00
_cell.angle_gamma   90.00
#
_symmetry.space_group_name_H-M   'P 1'
#
loop_
_entity.id
_entity.type
_entity.pdbx_description
1 polymer ?
#
loop_
_entity_poly.entity_id
_entity_poly.type
_entity_poly.pdbx_seq_one_letter_code
_entity_poly.pdbx_strand_id
1 'polypeptide(L)'
;MSFSPLKSQEHFFDPASHSGFLEMRLRNIRRKLEEGQRRYSRHKRCRDVEEMSSSVQDEGDGSEVREFIKLMKRLRPSAENMSSIKSAMQKTFTWRRSWISKHSPTMEEILQEYPRFLDIPTLLDTEFGKMHQGKGDLFLRRWEASIMPKLKAVAAREKGDVASLVEGMEDQTDDEKCYIMLVVLTHLLPPIAASRCSVKSAITQLVDFVPVCLMGILS
;
A
#
# COMPACT_ATOMS: atom_id res chain seq x y z
N MET A 1 -61.36 6.89 36.07
CA MET A 1 -60.75 8.01 35.33
C MET A 1 -59.25 7.98 35.58
N SER A 2 -58.51 7.32 34.70
CA SER A 2 -57.05 7.20 34.79
C SER A 2 -56.42 8.43 34.15
N PHE A 3 -55.68 9.18 34.96
CA PHE A 3 -54.81 10.26 34.50
C PHE A 3 -53.71 9.66 33.62
N SER A 4 -53.74 9.98 32.33
CA SER A 4 -52.60 9.79 31.43
C SER A 4 -51.54 10.84 31.78
N PRO A 5 -50.32 10.48 32.22
CA PRO A 5 -49.26 11.46 32.33
C PRO A 5 -48.84 11.86 30.92
N LEU A 6 -48.87 13.17 30.65
CA LEU A 6 -48.30 13.81 29.49
C LEU A 6 -46.86 13.32 29.28
N LYS A 7 -46.61 12.51 28.24
CA LYS A 7 -45.26 12.24 27.75
C LYS A 7 -44.75 13.48 27.01
N SER A 8 -44.27 14.47 27.75
CA SER A 8 -43.46 15.55 27.22
C SER A 8 -41.96 15.32 27.49
N GLN A 9 -41.51 14.07 27.43
CA GLN A 9 -40.08 13.81 27.27
C GLN A 9 -39.77 13.94 25.80
N GLU A 10 -39.20 15.09 25.44
CA GLU A 10 -38.55 15.27 24.14
C GLU A 10 -37.48 14.19 24.00
N HIS A 11 -37.83 13.06 23.37
CA HIS A 11 -36.90 11.99 23.13
C HIS A 11 -35.89 12.49 22.09
N PHE A 12 -34.71 12.88 22.59
CA PHE A 12 -33.60 13.33 21.74
C PHE A 12 -33.21 12.24 20.73
N PHE A 13 -33.29 10.98 21.13
CA PHE A 13 -33.09 9.80 20.28
C PHE A 13 -33.82 8.58 20.86
N ASP A 14 -34.61 7.90 20.05
CA ASP A 14 -35.20 6.60 20.33
C ASP A 14 -34.41 5.50 19.59
N PRO A 15 -33.71 4.60 20.30
CA PRO A 15 -32.95 3.51 19.69
C PRO A 15 -33.83 2.47 18.97
N ALA A 16 -35.07 2.26 19.42
CA ALA A 16 -35.93 1.22 18.86
C ALA A 16 -36.47 1.61 17.48
N SER A 17 -36.89 2.87 17.33
CA SER A 17 -37.37 3.43 16.06
C SER A 17 -36.26 4.09 15.23
N HIS A 18 -35.04 4.20 15.79
CA HIS A 18 -33.92 4.96 15.24
C HIS A 18 -34.34 6.39 14.80
N SER A 19 -35.19 7.04 15.59
CA SER A 19 -35.81 8.33 15.27
C SER A 19 -35.80 9.25 16.49
N GLY A 20 -36.01 10.55 16.30
CA GLY A 20 -35.99 11.52 17.40
C GLY A 20 -35.48 12.88 16.97
N PHE A 21 -35.40 13.81 17.91
CA PHE A 21 -34.99 15.19 17.61
C PHE A 21 -33.60 15.27 16.97
N LEU A 22 -32.64 14.45 17.42
CA LEU A 22 -31.29 14.39 16.85
C LEU A 22 -31.31 13.86 15.41
N GLU A 23 -32.08 12.81 15.13
CA GLU A 23 -32.21 12.25 13.78
C GLU A 23 -32.87 13.27 12.83
N MET A 24 -33.95 13.93 13.27
CA MET A 24 -34.63 14.97 12.49
C MET A 24 -33.73 16.18 12.22
N ARG A 25 -32.97 16.64 13.23
CA ARG A 25 -32.00 17.75 13.07
C ARG A 25 -30.91 17.38 12.08
N LEU A 26 -30.31 16.19 12.21
CA LEU A 26 -29.29 15.68 11.28
C LEU A 26 -29.84 15.57 9.85
N ARG A 27 -31.08 15.10 9.68
CA ARG A 27 -31.75 15.00 8.38
C ARG A 27 -31.96 16.37 7.73
N ASN A 28 -32.38 17.37 8.51
CA ASN A 28 -32.55 18.74 8.02
C ASN A 28 -31.21 19.42 7.68
N ILE A 29 -30.17 19.17 8.47
CA ILE A 29 -28.81 19.63 8.15
C ILE A 29 -28.32 19.01 6.84
N ARG A 30 -28.46 17.70 6.66
CA ARG A 30 -28.08 16.99 5.41
C ARG A 30 -28.81 17.51 4.17
N ARG A 31 -30.09 17.88 4.31
CA ARG A 31 -30.90 18.47 3.21
C ARG A 31 -30.40 19.86 2.79
N LYS A 32 -29.86 20.64 3.71
CA LYS A 32 -29.39 22.02 3.48
C LYS A 32 -27.94 22.13 3.06
N LEU A 33 -27.17 21.03 3.12
CA LEU A 33 -25.79 21.01 2.66
C LEU A 33 -25.70 20.88 1.14
N GLU A 34 -24.83 21.69 0.52
CA GLU A 34 -24.41 21.51 -0.88
C GLU A 34 -23.57 20.25 -1.05
N GLU A 35 -23.51 19.74 -2.28
CA GLU A 35 -22.94 18.41 -2.60
C GLU A 35 -21.48 18.26 -2.15
N GLY A 36 -20.69 19.35 -2.20
CA GLY A 36 -19.31 19.39 -1.73
C GLY A 36 -19.11 19.51 -0.21
N GLN A 37 -20.15 19.85 0.57
CA GLN A 37 -20.04 20.01 2.02
C GLN A 37 -20.41 18.75 2.80
N ARG A 38 -21.04 17.75 2.15
CA ARG A 38 -21.56 16.55 2.82
C ARG A 38 -20.39 15.65 3.26
N ARG A 39 -19.88 15.85 4.47
CA ARG A 39 -18.78 15.05 5.08
C ARG A 39 -19.11 13.58 5.34
N TYR A 40 -20.32 13.15 5.05
CA TYR A 40 -20.68 11.74 4.88
C TYR A 40 -21.44 11.58 3.57
N SER A 41 -20.82 11.95 2.45
CA SER A 41 -21.05 11.17 1.25
C SER A 41 -20.74 9.73 1.64
N ARG A 42 -21.73 8.84 1.54
CA ARG A 42 -21.49 7.40 1.54
C ARG A 42 -20.24 7.24 0.68
N HIS A 43 -19.14 6.76 1.26
CA HIS A 43 -18.05 6.24 0.47
C HIS A 43 -18.68 5.09 -0.32
N LYS A 44 -19.35 5.42 -1.44
CA LYS A 44 -19.37 4.62 -2.64
C LYS A 44 -17.90 4.29 -2.78
N ARG A 45 -17.55 3.01 -2.54
CA ARG A 45 -16.17 2.53 -2.61
C ARG A 45 -15.48 3.32 -3.70
N CYS A 46 -14.54 4.19 -3.33
CA CYS A 46 -13.72 4.91 -4.29
C CYS A 46 -13.02 3.83 -5.11
N ARG A 47 -13.66 3.47 -6.21
CA ARG A 47 -13.00 3.17 -7.47
C ARG A 47 -12.62 4.53 -8.07
N ASP A 48 -11.91 5.34 -7.28
CA ASP A 48 -11.16 6.50 -7.75
C ASP A 48 -9.73 5.98 -7.94
N VAL A 49 -9.61 5.06 -8.89
CA VAL A 49 -8.56 5.22 -9.87
C VAL A 49 -9.04 6.45 -10.62
N GLU A 50 -8.43 7.61 -10.35
CA GLU A 50 -8.53 8.72 -11.29
C GLU A 50 -8.33 8.10 -12.66
N GLU A 51 -9.37 8.21 -13.46
CA GLU A 51 -9.40 7.83 -14.85
C GLU A 51 -8.32 8.68 -15.50
N MET A 52 -7.10 8.16 -15.48
CA MET A 52 -6.04 8.55 -16.37
C MET A 52 -6.61 8.22 -17.74
N SER A 53 -7.31 9.21 -18.29
CA SER A 53 -7.53 9.40 -19.71
C SER A 53 -6.15 9.57 -20.36
N SER A 54 -5.32 8.53 -20.29
CA SER A 54 -4.57 8.13 -21.45
C SER A 54 -5.57 7.31 -22.22
N SER A 55 -6.14 7.92 -23.26
CA SER A 55 -6.73 7.22 -24.41
C SER A 55 -6.24 5.78 -24.46
N VAL A 56 -7.13 4.85 -24.10
CA VAL A 56 -6.90 3.42 -24.25
C VAL A 56 -6.73 3.22 -25.75
N GLN A 57 -5.48 3.23 -26.21
CA GLN A 57 -5.09 2.47 -27.39
C GLN A 57 -5.13 1.02 -26.96
N ASP A 58 -6.34 0.50 -27.06
CA ASP A 58 -6.65 -0.91 -27.20
C ASP A 58 -5.73 -1.49 -28.29
N GLU A 59 -5.06 -2.59 -27.98
CA GLU A 59 -4.41 -3.49 -28.94
C GLU A 59 -3.30 -2.88 -29.81
N GLY A 60 -2.33 -2.17 -29.19
CA GLY A 60 -0.99 -2.10 -29.77
C GLY A 60 -0.33 -3.47 -29.64
N ASP A 61 -0.07 -4.16 -30.76
CA ASP A 61 0.62 -5.45 -30.82
C ASP A 61 1.74 -5.50 -29.77
N GLY A 62 1.62 -6.43 -28.82
CA GLY A 62 2.60 -6.61 -27.74
C GLY A 62 4.03 -6.82 -28.24
N SER A 63 4.24 -6.91 -29.56
CA SER A 63 5.51 -6.86 -30.26
C SER A 63 6.38 -5.68 -29.83
N GLU A 64 5.87 -4.44 -29.79
CA GLU A 64 6.70 -3.29 -29.42
C GLU A 64 7.19 -3.35 -27.98
N VAL A 65 6.31 -3.77 -27.06
CA VAL A 65 6.65 -3.95 -25.64
C VAL A 65 7.71 -5.04 -25.47
N ARG A 66 7.55 -6.17 -26.19
CA ARG A 66 8.53 -7.26 -26.19
C ARG A 66 9.90 -6.79 -26.68
N GLU A 67 9.96 -5.91 -27.68
CA GLU A 67 11.23 -5.35 -28.15
C GLU A 67 11.89 -4.45 -27.09
N PHE A 68 11.14 -3.64 -26.35
CA PHE A 68 11.70 -2.88 -25.22
C PHE A 68 12.22 -3.79 -24.11
N ILE A 69 11.52 -4.88 -23.79
CA ILE A 69 11.98 -5.88 -22.81
C ILE A 69 13.27 -6.56 -23.28
N LYS A 70 13.34 -7.01 -24.54
CA LYS A 70 14.57 -7.59 -25.11
C LYS A 70 15.73 -6.59 -25.10
N LEU A 71 15.46 -5.33 -25.46
CA LEU A 71 16.45 -4.27 -25.44
C LEU A 71 17.04 -4.10 -24.04
N MET A 72 16.21 -3.93 -23.01
CA MET A 72 16.71 -3.73 -21.64
C MET A 72 17.46 -4.95 -21.08
N LYS A 73 17.11 -6.17 -21.49
CA LYS A 73 17.84 -7.39 -21.11
C LYS A 73 19.25 -7.39 -21.73
N ARG A 74 19.39 -6.95 -22.99
CA ARG A 74 20.66 -6.90 -23.71
C ARG A 74 21.58 -5.76 -23.25
N LEU A 75 21.02 -4.59 -22.92
CA LEU A 75 21.81 -3.44 -22.51
C LEU A 75 22.31 -3.62 -21.07
N ARG A 76 23.62 -3.39 -20.88
CA ARG A 76 24.22 -3.27 -19.54
C ARG A 76 24.19 -1.81 -19.07
N PRO A 77 24.06 -1.56 -17.76
CA PRO A 77 24.17 -0.21 -17.22
C PRO A 77 25.50 0.43 -17.61
N SER A 78 25.42 1.57 -18.29
CA SER A 78 26.55 2.42 -18.67
C SER A 78 26.02 3.83 -18.90
N ALA A 79 26.89 4.84 -18.91
CA ALA A 79 26.48 6.23 -19.15
C ALA A 79 25.71 6.39 -20.48
N GLU A 80 26.16 5.69 -21.53
CA GLU A 80 25.54 5.70 -22.85
C GLU A 80 24.18 4.99 -22.88
N ASN A 81 24.05 3.85 -22.18
CA ASN A 81 22.83 3.04 -22.22
C ASN A 81 21.75 3.52 -21.24
N MET A 82 22.10 4.33 -20.25
CA MET A 82 21.22 4.67 -19.13
C MET A 82 19.90 5.29 -19.58
N SER A 83 19.94 6.22 -20.53
CA SER A 83 18.74 6.87 -21.08
C SER A 83 17.82 5.87 -21.80
N SER A 84 18.39 5.00 -22.63
CA SER A 84 17.69 3.94 -23.35
C SER A 84 17.04 2.93 -22.40
N ILE A 85 17.76 2.51 -21.35
CA ILE A 85 17.25 1.60 -20.33
C ILE A 85 16.09 2.25 -19.57
N LYS A 86 16.26 3.48 -19.07
CA LYS A 86 15.18 4.20 -18.36
C LYS A 86 13.95 4.41 -19.23
N SER A 87 14.13 4.74 -20.52
CA SER A 87 13.03 4.86 -21.48
C SER A 87 12.32 3.52 -21.68
N ALA A 88 13.04 2.41 -21.88
CA ALA A 88 12.45 1.09 -22.01
C ALA A 88 11.67 0.67 -20.75
N MET A 89 12.21 0.95 -19.56
CA MET A 89 11.53 0.72 -18.28
C MET A 89 10.23 1.52 -18.17
N GLN A 90 10.23 2.76 -18.62
CA GLN A 90 9.04 3.61 -18.62
C GLN A 90 7.96 3.12 -19.60
N LYS A 91 8.37 2.74 -20.83
CA LYS A 91 7.46 2.25 -21.88
C LYS A 91 6.83 0.91 -21.54
N THR A 92 7.54 0.05 -20.81
CA THR A 92 7.05 -1.27 -20.39
C THR A 92 6.23 -1.24 -19.10
N PHE A 93 6.11 -0.09 -18.42
CA PHE A 93 5.44 0.04 -17.12
C PHE A 93 4.03 -0.57 -17.09
N THR A 94 3.14 -0.12 -17.97
CA THR A 94 1.72 -0.55 -17.95
C THR A 94 1.59 -2.05 -18.19
N TRP A 95 2.41 -2.58 -19.11
CA TRP A 95 2.46 -4.00 -19.39
C TRP A 95 2.96 -4.80 -18.20
N ARG A 96 4.06 -4.37 -17.58
CA ARG A 96 4.62 -4.99 -16.38
C ARG A 96 3.59 -5.01 -15.24
N ARG A 97 2.91 -3.90 -14.98
CA ARG A 97 1.86 -3.81 -13.95
C ARG A 97 0.69 -4.77 -14.23
N SER A 98 0.25 -4.82 -15.49
CA SER A 98 -0.80 -5.74 -15.95
C SER A 98 -0.37 -7.20 -15.78
N TRP A 99 0.85 -7.54 -16.19
CA TRP A 99 1.42 -8.88 -16.06
C TRP A 99 1.51 -9.30 -14.59
N ILE A 100 2.11 -8.48 -13.72
CA ILE A 100 2.24 -8.74 -12.30
C ILE A 100 0.86 -8.93 -11.65
N SER A 101 -0.10 -8.05 -11.96
CA SER A 101 -1.44 -8.14 -11.37
C SER A 101 -2.25 -9.35 -11.85
N LYS A 102 -2.05 -9.80 -13.09
CA LYS A 102 -2.83 -10.92 -13.68
C LYS A 102 -2.21 -12.28 -13.37
N HIS A 103 -0.89 -12.37 -13.36
CA HIS A 103 -0.17 -13.64 -13.26
C HIS A 103 0.41 -13.88 -11.87
N SER A 104 0.49 -12.84 -11.02
CA SER A 104 1.07 -12.93 -9.68
C SER A 104 2.44 -13.65 -9.66
N PRO A 105 3.39 -13.24 -10.52
CA PRO A 105 4.70 -13.88 -10.60
C PRO A 105 5.49 -13.71 -9.31
N THR A 106 6.45 -14.60 -9.08
CA THR A 106 7.42 -14.49 -7.97
C THR A 106 8.37 -13.30 -8.19
N MET A 107 9.05 -12.87 -7.13
CA MET A 107 10.07 -11.84 -7.27
C MET A 107 11.18 -12.28 -8.22
N GLU A 108 11.60 -13.55 -8.14
CA GLU A 108 12.60 -14.11 -9.05
C GLU A 108 12.16 -13.98 -10.51
N GLU A 109 10.92 -14.36 -10.84
CA GLU A 109 10.37 -14.22 -12.20
C GLU A 109 10.33 -12.75 -12.65
N ILE A 110 9.96 -11.83 -11.75
CA ILE A 110 9.97 -10.38 -12.03
C ILE A 110 11.39 -9.90 -12.34
N LEU A 111 12.40 -10.32 -11.57
CA LEU A 111 13.79 -9.90 -11.76
C LEU A 111 14.44 -10.59 -12.97
N GLN A 112 14.04 -11.81 -13.31
CA GLN A 112 14.44 -12.45 -14.56
C GLN A 112 13.87 -11.71 -15.79
N GLU A 113 12.62 -11.24 -15.70
CA GLU A 113 11.99 -10.50 -16.80
C GLU A 113 12.49 -9.05 -16.87
N TYR A 114 12.72 -8.42 -15.73
CA TYR A 114 13.18 -7.03 -15.59
C TYR A 114 14.48 -6.94 -14.76
N PRO A 115 15.62 -7.44 -15.27
CA PRO A 115 16.87 -7.55 -14.52
C PRO A 115 17.46 -6.21 -14.11
N ARG A 116 17.05 -5.12 -14.76
CA ARG A 116 17.56 -3.76 -14.48
C ARG A 116 17.17 -3.24 -13.11
N PHE A 117 16.17 -3.83 -12.45
CA PHE A 117 15.86 -3.50 -11.05
C PHE A 117 16.99 -3.88 -10.09
N LEU A 118 17.82 -4.87 -10.41
CA LEU A 118 18.94 -5.30 -9.56
C LEU A 118 20.11 -4.33 -9.58
N ASP A 119 20.45 -3.82 -10.77
CA ASP A 119 21.67 -3.02 -10.98
C ASP A 119 21.42 -1.53 -11.22
N ILE A 120 20.15 -1.11 -11.29
CA ILE A 120 19.76 0.30 -11.32
C ILE A 120 18.66 0.54 -10.26
N PRO A 121 19.02 0.66 -8.97
CA PRO A 121 18.07 0.76 -7.86
C PRO A 121 17.04 1.90 -8.02
N THR A 122 17.45 3.03 -8.61
CA THR A 122 16.57 4.19 -8.87
C THR A 122 15.35 3.90 -9.74
N LEU A 123 15.31 2.75 -10.43
CA LEU A 123 14.14 2.30 -11.17
C LEU A 123 12.99 1.90 -10.24
N LEU A 124 13.28 1.35 -9.05
CA LEU A 124 12.24 1.03 -8.06
C LEU A 124 11.60 2.30 -7.51
N ASP A 125 12.38 3.35 -7.26
CA ASP A 125 11.86 4.65 -6.83
C ASP A 125 10.92 5.24 -7.89
N THR A 126 11.33 5.15 -9.16
CA THR A 126 10.52 5.60 -10.30
C THR A 126 9.21 4.81 -10.41
N GLU A 127 9.30 3.48 -10.26
CA GLU A 127 8.15 2.57 -10.30
C GLU A 127 7.15 2.92 -9.17
N PHE A 128 7.66 3.03 -7.95
CA PHE A 128 6.87 3.35 -6.76
C PHE A 128 6.24 4.73 -6.88
N GLY A 129 7.01 5.74 -7.30
CA GLY A 129 6.52 7.10 -7.51
C GLY A 129 5.38 7.17 -8.52
N LYS A 130 5.44 6.36 -9.58
CA LYS A 130 4.37 6.27 -10.58
C LYS A 130 3.11 5.58 -10.04
N MET A 131 3.26 4.56 -9.17
CA MET A 131 2.13 3.89 -8.52
C MET A 131 1.52 4.71 -7.38
N HIS A 132 2.34 5.50 -6.70
CA HIS A 132 2.01 6.16 -5.44
C HIS A 132 2.50 7.61 -5.47
N GLN A 133 1.92 8.41 -6.36
CA GLN A 133 2.30 9.80 -6.63
C GLN A 133 2.52 10.58 -5.33
N GLY A 134 3.78 11.00 -5.11
CA GLY A 134 4.20 11.83 -3.97
C GLY A 134 4.18 11.16 -2.59
N LYS A 135 3.88 9.85 -2.50
CA LYS A 135 3.80 9.15 -1.20
C LYS A 135 5.13 8.53 -0.76
N GLY A 136 6.06 8.27 -1.68
CA GLY A 136 7.36 7.65 -1.38
C GLY A 136 8.19 8.50 -0.41
N ASP A 137 8.49 9.74 -0.80
CA ASP A 137 9.28 10.66 0.04
C ASP A 137 8.61 10.94 1.39
N LEU A 138 7.29 11.09 1.40
CA LEU A 138 6.55 11.30 2.63
C LEU A 138 6.63 10.07 3.55
N PHE A 139 6.56 8.87 2.99
CA PHE A 139 6.72 7.63 3.73
C PHE A 139 8.13 7.54 4.32
N LEU A 140 9.17 7.71 3.52
CA LEU A 140 10.57 7.65 3.96
C LEU A 140 10.85 8.67 5.08
N ARG A 141 10.42 9.93 4.91
CA ARG A 141 10.58 10.98 5.94
C ARG A 141 9.86 10.65 7.24
N ARG A 142 8.70 10.01 7.16
CA ARG A 142 7.90 9.66 8.34
C ARG A 142 8.32 8.34 8.97
N TRP A 143 9.02 7.48 8.23
CA TRP A 143 9.38 6.14 8.65
C TRP A 143 10.16 6.17 9.96
N GLU A 144 11.36 6.73 9.94
CA GLU A 144 12.23 6.84 11.11
C GLU A 144 11.65 7.81 12.15
N ALA A 145 11.19 8.98 11.71
CA ALA A 145 10.81 10.06 12.62
C ALA A 145 9.47 9.81 13.35
N SER A 146 8.56 9.02 12.80
CA SER A 146 7.21 8.84 13.38
C SER A 146 6.67 7.43 13.36
N ILE A 147 6.94 6.61 12.34
CA ILE A 147 6.32 5.30 12.21
C ILE A 147 7.07 4.29 13.08
N MET A 148 8.40 4.22 12.98
CA MET A 148 9.23 3.30 13.77
C MET A 148 9.03 3.47 15.28
N PRO A 149 9.04 4.69 15.88
CA PRO A 149 8.80 4.83 17.33
C PRO A 149 7.42 4.33 17.76
N LYS A 150 6.39 4.52 16.92
CA LYS A 150 5.04 4.03 17.20
C LYS A 150 4.97 2.51 17.08
N LEU A 151 5.61 1.92 16.06
CA LEU A 151 5.69 0.48 15.90
C LEU A 151 6.42 -0.16 17.07
N LYS A 152 7.56 0.39 17.51
CA LYS A 152 8.28 -0.06 18.72
C LYS A 152 7.37 -0.04 19.96
N ALA A 153 6.64 1.06 20.17
CA ALA A 153 5.74 1.20 21.32
C ALA A 153 4.57 0.20 21.32
N VAL A 154 4.07 -0.17 20.13
CA VAL A 154 3.04 -1.22 19.99
C VAL A 154 3.67 -2.61 20.18
N ALA A 155 4.78 -2.89 19.49
CA ALA A 155 5.48 -4.17 19.54
C ALA A 155 5.91 -4.55 20.96
N ALA A 156 6.33 -3.59 21.79
CA ALA A 156 6.67 -3.81 23.19
C ALA A 156 5.51 -4.32 24.06
N ARG A 157 4.27 -4.25 23.58
CA ARG A 157 3.06 -4.75 24.26
C ARG A 157 2.59 -6.10 23.71
N GLU A 158 3.12 -6.52 22.57
CA GLU A 158 2.76 -7.76 21.91
C GLU A 158 3.55 -8.94 22.49
N LYS A 159 3.08 -10.16 22.22
CA LYS A 159 3.69 -11.43 22.65
C LYS A 159 3.95 -12.34 21.45
N GLY A 160 4.66 -13.45 21.68
CA GLY A 160 4.95 -14.43 20.63
C GLY A 160 5.91 -13.87 19.58
N ASP A 161 5.62 -14.10 18.30
CA ASP A 161 6.49 -13.78 17.17
C ASP A 161 6.98 -12.32 17.17
N VAL A 162 6.12 -11.35 17.53
CA VAL A 162 6.50 -9.94 17.58
C VAL A 162 7.51 -9.67 18.69
N ALA A 163 7.37 -10.32 19.85
CA ALA A 163 8.30 -10.16 20.97
C ALA A 163 9.69 -10.73 20.66
N SER A 164 9.74 -11.90 19.98
CA SER A 164 11.00 -12.49 19.54
C SER A 164 11.70 -11.67 18.45
N LEU A 165 10.94 -11.02 17.55
CA LEU A 165 11.51 -10.20 16.48
C LEU A 165 12.18 -8.92 16.99
N VAL A 166 11.69 -8.36 18.10
CA VAL A 166 12.26 -7.12 18.67
C VAL A 166 13.33 -7.40 19.73
N GLU A 167 13.53 -8.65 20.12
CA GLU A 167 14.59 -9.06 21.04
C GLU A 167 15.97 -8.84 20.39
N GLY A 168 16.87 -8.13 21.08
CA GLY A 168 18.21 -7.82 20.54
C GLY A 168 18.22 -6.85 19.34
N MET A 169 17.07 -6.30 18.93
CA MET A 169 16.98 -5.38 17.79
C MET A 169 17.85 -4.12 17.97
N GLU A 170 18.04 -3.63 19.20
CA GLU A 170 18.81 -2.41 19.45
C GLU A 170 20.30 -2.56 19.11
N ASP A 171 20.83 -3.79 19.12
CA ASP A 171 22.23 -4.10 18.79
C ASP A 171 22.48 -4.23 17.28
N GLN A 172 21.42 -4.18 16.45
CA GLN A 172 21.51 -4.34 15.00
C GLN A 172 21.80 -3.01 14.28
N THR A 173 22.20 -3.10 13.02
CA THR A 173 22.38 -1.95 12.12
C THR A 173 21.05 -1.25 11.84
N ASP A 174 21.10 0.01 11.37
CA ASP A 174 19.90 0.78 11.07
C ASP A 174 19.05 0.14 9.95
N ASP A 175 19.70 -0.48 8.96
CA ASP A 175 19.03 -1.20 7.89
C ASP A 175 18.29 -2.45 8.40
N GLU A 176 18.95 -3.24 9.25
CA GLU A 176 18.34 -4.40 9.91
C GLU A 176 17.17 -3.99 10.82
N LYS A 177 17.32 -2.89 11.56
CA LYS A 177 16.25 -2.30 12.37
C LYS A 177 15.06 -1.90 11.50
N CYS A 178 15.30 -1.27 10.34
CA CYS A 178 14.25 -0.92 9.41
C CYS A 178 13.53 -2.16 8.88
N TYR A 179 14.29 -3.19 8.52
CA TYR A 179 13.76 -4.47 8.06
C TYR A 179 12.89 -5.15 9.12
N ILE A 180 13.38 -5.27 10.35
CA ILE A 180 12.64 -5.85 11.47
C ILE A 180 11.33 -5.08 11.70
N MET A 181 11.34 -3.74 11.65
CA MET A 181 10.10 -2.96 11.77
C MET A 181 9.13 -3.15 10.62
N LEU A 182 9.61 -3.40 9.40
CA LEU A 182 8.74 -3.77 8.28
C LEU A 182 8.09 -5.12 8.52
N VAL A 183 8.84 -6.11 9.03
CA VAL A 183 8.29 -7.43 9.40
C VAL A 183 7.26 -7.29 10.52
N VAL A 184 7.60 -6.58 11.61
CA VAL A 184 6.68 -6.31 12.72
C VAL A 184 5.40 -5.62 12.23
N LEU A 185 5.50 -4.65 11.32
CA LEU A 185 4.33 -4.01 10.73
C LEU A 185 3.40 -5.04 10.08
N THR A 186 3.92 -6.06 9.39
CA THR A 186 3.06 -7.12 8.79
C THR A 186 2.31 -7.96 9.81
N HIS A 187 2.86 -8.16 11.01
CA HIS A 187 2.15 -8.83 12.11
C HIS A 187 1.06 -7.95 12.71
N LEU A 188 1.27 -6.63 12.74
CA LEU A 188 0.36 -5.67 13.37
C LEU A 188 -0.77 -5.19 12.45
N LEU A 189 -0.61 -5.35 11.13
CA LEU A 189 -1.65 -4.95 10.18
C LEU A 189 -2.86 -5.89 10.30
N PRO A 190 -4.09 -5.34 10.40
CA PRO A 190 -5.28 -6.16 10.44
C PRO A 190 -5.39 -6.98 9.15
N PRO A 191 -5.90 -8.22 9.21
CA PRO A 191 -6.19 -8.98 8.00
C PRO A 191 -7.20 -8.17 7.17
N ILE A 192 -6.76 -7.69 6.01
CA ILE A 192 -7.61 -6.92 5.12
C ILE A 192 -8.65 -7.91 4.59
N ALA A 193 -9.93 -7.73 4.90
CA ALA A 193 -11.01 -8.64 4.54
C ALA A 193 -11.15 -8.92 3.01
N ALA A 194 -10.44 -8.15 2.18
CA ALA A 194 -10.37 -8.30 0.73
C ALA A 194 -9.01 -8.81 0.22
N SER A 195 -7.98 -8.98 1.06
CA SER A 195 -6.69 -9.52 0.66
C SER A 195 -6.62 -11.02 0.94
N ARG A 196 -6.10 -11.78 -0.03
CA ARG A 196 -5.77 -13.21 0.14
C ARG A 196 -4.40 -13.42 0.79
N CYS A 197 -3.78 -12.35 1.29
CA CYS A 197 -2.40 -12.38 1.77
C CYS A 197 -2.39 -12.66 3.27
N SER A 198 -1.91 -13.83 3.66
CA SER A 198 -1.65 -14.15 5.07
C SER A 198 -0.39 -13.42 5.55
N VAL A 199 -0.26 -13.22 6.86
CA VAL A 199 0.97 -12.67 7.48
C VAL A 199 2.19 -13.47 7.02
N LYS A 200 2.11 -14.80 7.02
CA LYS A 200 3.18 -15.68 6.51
C LYS A 200 3.53 -15.40 5.05
N SER A 201 2.53 -15.25 4.18
CA SER A 201 2.76 -14.95 2.76
C SER A 201 3.40 -13.57 2.57
N ALA A 202 3.02 -12.57 3.36
CA ALA A 202 3.62 -11.25 3.32
C ALA A 202 5.07 -11.27 3.80
N ILE A 203 5.35 -12.01 4.88
CA ILE A 203 6.71 -12.19 5.41
C ILE A 203 7.59 -12.93 4.41
N THR A 204 7.13 -14.05 3.83
CA THR A 204 7.90 -14.76 2.79
C THR A 204 8.28 -13.82 1.65
N GLN A 205 7.33 -13.02 1.16
CA GLN A 205 7.65 -12.02 0.14
C GLN A 205 8.72 -11.03 0.62
N LEU A 206 8.64 -10.52 1.86
CA LEU A 206 9.63 -9.62 2.45
C LEU A 206 11.01 -10.28 2.71
N VAL A 207 11.05 -11.58 3.02
CA VAL A 207 12.28 -12.34 3.29
C VAL A 207 13.02 -12.71 2.01
N ASP A 208 12.32 -12.87 0.88
CA ASP A 208 12.94 -13.03 -0.44
C ASP A 208 13.79 -11.80 -0.86
N PHE A 209 13.71 -10.68 -0.13
CA PHE A 209 14.49 -9.47 -0.37
C PHE A 209 15.84 -9.41 0.34
N VAL A 210 16.19 -10.36 1.22
CA VAL A 210 17.48 -10.30 1.94
C VAL A 210 18.61 -10.29 0.91
N PRO A 211 19.39 -9.18 0.80
CA PRO A 211 20.57 -9.16 -0.06
C PRO A 211 21.48 -10.30 0.36
N VAL A 212 22.13 -10.98 -0.60
CA VAL A 212 22.99 -12.16 -0.36
C VAL A 212 24.01 -11.98 0.78
N CYS A 213 24.37 -10.73 1.12
CA CYS A 213 25.25 -10.39 2.24
C CYS A 213 24.64 -10.56 3.66
N LEU A 214 23.31 -10.66 3.82
CA LEU A 214 22.63 -10.73 5.13
C LEU A 214 22.09 -12.14 5.48
N MET A 215 22.25 -13.12 4.58
CA MET A 215 21.81 -14.51 4.80
C MET A 215 22.61 -15.25 5.89
N GLY A 216 23.69 -14.66 6.41
CA GLY A 216 24.52 -15.23 7.48
C GLY A 216 23.95 -15.10 8.89
N ILE A 217 22.84 -14.37 9.08
CA ILE A 217 22.29 -14.04 10.42
C ILE A 217 21.02 -14.86 10.73
N LEU A 218 20.43 -15.55 9.75
CA LEU A 218 19.21 -16.34 9.90
C LEU A 218 19.43 -17.87 9.88
N SER A 219 20.66 -18.34 10.12
CA SER A 219 20.97 -19.77 10.32
C SER A 219 21.08 -20.13 11.79
#